data_AF-R4WZ70-F1
#
_entry.id   AF-R4WZ70-F1
#
_cell.length_a   1.000
_cell.length_b   1.000
_cell.length_c   1.000
_cell.angle_alpha   90.00
_cell.angle_beta   90.00
_cell.angle_gamma   90.00
#
_symmetry.space_group_name_H-M   'P 1'
#
loop_
_entity.id
_entity.type
_entity.pdbx_description
1 polymer ?
#
loop_
_entity_poly.entity_id
_entity_poly.type
_entity_poly.pdbx_seq_one_letter_code
_entity_poly.pdbx_strand_id
1 'polypeptide(L)' 'MRRKLRWRAVWAVALSAAAFGLAHSYSAQYMLRAAAGGLVLGTVFVVEQEKRGSPFWVVTSVHAFYNLIAMFLLAQAV' A
#
# COMPACT_ATOMS: atom_id res chain seq x y z
N MET A 1 -16.12 2.62 15.88
CA MET A 1 -14.65 2.62 15.79
C MET A 1 -14.01 1.67 16.83
N ARG A 2 -14.46 0.41 16.95
CA ARG A 2 -14.16 -0.49 18.10
C ARG A 2 -13.56 -1.86 17.75
N ARG A 3 -12.78 -2.00 16.68
CA ARG A 3 -11.83 -3.11 16.52
C ARG A 3 -10.51 -2.56 15.98
N LYS A 4 -9.71 -1.97 16.89
CA LYS A 4 -8.32 -1.65 16.57
C LYS A 4 -7.66 -2.92 16.04
N LEU A 5 -7.07 -2.85 14.85
CA LEU A 5 -6.33 -3.89 14.12
C LEU A 5 -6.07 -5.14 14.98
N ARG A 6 -6.87 -6.19 14.78
CA ARG A 6 -6.63 -7.49 15.42
C ARG A 6 -5.19 -7.90 15.13
N TRP A 7 -4.49 -8.55 16.06
CA TRP A 7 -3.10 -9.00 15.88
C TRP A 7 -2.84 -9.68 14.52
N ARG A 8 -3.81 -10.48 14.04
CA ARG A 8 -3.77 -11.11 12.72
C ARG A 8 -3.74 -10.12 11.55
N ALA A 9 -4.49 -9.01 11.65
CA ALA A 9 -4.49 -7.94 10.66
C ALA A 9 -3.17 -7.17 10.65
N VAL A 10 -2.56 -6.92 11.83
CA VAL A 10 -1.22 -6.29 11.92
C VAL A 10 -0.20 -7.15 11.17
N TRP A 11 -0.15 -8.45 11.43
CA TRP A 11 0.76 -9.35 10.74
C TRP A 11 0.47 -9.48 9.25
N ALA A 12 -0.81 -9.52 8.85
CA ALA A 12 -1.17 -9.55 7.44
C ALA A 12 -0.71 -8.28 6.71
N VAL A 13 -0.84 -7.10 7.33
CA VAL A 13 -0.34 -5.83 6.78
C VAL A 13 1.18 -5.80 6.72
N ALA A 14 1.87 -6.26 7.77
CA ALA A 14 3.33 -6.29 7.79
C ALA A 14 3.90 -7.22 6.71
N LEU A 15 3.34 -8.43 6.58
CA LEU A 15 3.77 -9.41 5.59
C LEU A 15 3.45 -8.95 4.16
N SER A 16 2.25 -8.39 3.93
CA SER A 16 1.90 -7.87 2.62
C SER A 16 2.76 -6.67 2.22
N ALA A 17 3.08 -5.78 3.16
CA ALA A 17 3.98 -4.65 2.93
C ALA A 17 5.41 -5.12 2.59
N ALA A 18 5.92 -6.13 3.29
CA ALA A 18 7.22 -6.71 2.97
C ALA A 18 7.23 -7.33 1.57
N ALA A 19 6.23 -8.16 1.24
CA ALA A 19 6.10 -8.74 -0.10
C ALA A 19 5.96 -7.67 -1.20
N PHE A 20 5.20 -6.61 -0.92
CA PHE A 20 5.04 -5.48 -1.83
C PHE A 20 6.37 -4.76 -2.07
N GLY A 21 7.13 -4.43 -1.03
CA GLY A 21 8.45 -3.84 -1.18
C GLY A 21 9.43 -4.72 -1.93
N LEU A 22 9.43 -6.04 -1.67
CA LEU A 22 10.27 -7.01 -2.37
C LEU A 22 9.94 -7.14 -3.86
N ALA A 23 8.69 -6.89 -4.26
CA ALA A 23 8.28 -6.86 -5.67
C ALA A 23 8.80 -5.62 -6.45
N HIS A 24 9.36 -4.62 -5.76
CA HIS A 24 9.81 -3.34 -6.35
C HIS A 24 11.34 -3.27 -6.44
N SER A 25 11.94 -4.11 -7.29
CA SER A 25 13.38 -4.42 -7.34
C SER A 25 14.29 -3.37 -8.00
N TYR A 26 13.90 -2.09 -8.04
CA TYR A 26 14.70 -1.03 -8.69
C TYR A 26 15.94 -0.62 -7.88
N SER A 27 15.82 -0.53 -6.55
CA SER A 27 16.95 -0.28 -5.64
C SER A 27 16.54 -0.62 -4.21
N ALA A 28 17.50 -0.92 -3.33
CA ALA A 28 17.19 -1.21 -1.92
C ALA A 28 16.45 -0.04 -1.23
N GLN A 29 16.83 1.20 -1.54
CA GLN A 29 16.13 2.38 -1.01
C GLN A 29 14.69 2.47 -1.53
N TYR A 30 14.46 2.16 -2.81
CA TYR A 30 13.13 2.16 -3.38
C TYR A 30 12.27 1.02 -2.81
N MET A 31 12.83 -0.17 -2.61
CA MET A 31 12.15 -1.30 -1.95
C MET A 31 11.67 -0.92 -0.54
N LEU A 32 12.49 -0.24 0.25
CA LEU A 32 12.11 0.23 1.59
C LEU A 32 10.97 1.27 1.53
N ARG A 33 11.04 2.22 0.59
CA ARG A 33 9.95 3.20 0.36
C ARG A 33 8.67 2.51 -0.10
N ALA A 34 8.76 1.55 -1.00
CA ALA A 34 7.63 0.76 -1.47
C ALA A 34 7.01 -0.06 -0.32
N ALA A 35 7.82 -0.69 0.53
CA ALA A 35 7.33 -1.38 1.73
C ALA A 35 6.57 -0.43 2.67
N ALA A 36 7.09 0.79 2.90
CA ALA A 36 6.37 1.80 3.68
C ALA A 36 5.01 2.19 3.04
N GLY A 37 4.97 2.34 1.71
CA GLY A 37 3.71 2.52 0.97
C GLY A 37 2.77 1.32 1.11
N GLY A 38 3.31 0.10 1.11
CA GLY A 38 2.57 -1.14 1.34
C GLY A 38 1.92 -1.19 2.73
N LEU A 39 2.56 -0.65 3.77
CA LEU A 39 1.95 -0.53 5.11
C LEU A 39 0.70 0.37 5.09
N VAL A 40 0.78 1.48 4.35
CA VAL A 40 -0.36 2.41 4.20
C VAL A 40 -1.49 1.72 3.45
N LEU A 41 -1.21 1.13 2.29
CA LEU A 41 -2.22 0.44 1.47
C LEU A 41 -2.85 -0.75 2.20
N GLY A 42 -2.05 -1.55 2.91
CA GLY A 42 -2.55 -2.65 3.73
C GLY A 42 -3.45 -2.17 4.87
N THR A 43 -3.13 -1.04 5.49
CA THR A 43 -4.00 -0.42 6.50
C THR A 43 -5.33 0.05 5.90
N VAL A 44 -5.29 0.71 4.73
CA VAL A 44 -6.49 1.12 3.99
C VAL A 44 -7.36 -0.09 3.65
N PHE A 45 -6.75 -1.19 3.20
CA PHE A 45 -7.46 -2.44 2.93
C PHE A 45 -8.24 -2.91 4.16
N VAL A 46 -7.58 -3.01 5.31
CA VAL A 46 -8.21 -3.48 6.56
C VAL A 46 -9.33 -2.55 7.01
N VAL A 47 -9.11 -1.23 6.96
CA VAL A 47 -10.12 -0.24 7.34
C VAL A 47 -11.35 -0.34 6.43
N GLU A 48 -11.15 -0.46 5.13
CA GLU A 48 -12.24 -0.56 4.17
C GLU A 48 -12.99 -1.89 4.27
N GLN A 49 -12.29 -2.97 4.61
CA GLN A 49 -12.89 -4.26 4.92
C GLN A 49 -13.79 -4.17 6.16
N GLU A 50 -13.37 -3.45 7.21
CA GLU A 50 -14.19 -3.25 8.42
C GLU A 50 -15.44 -2.41 8.16
N LYS A 51 -15.38 -1.49 7.19
CA LYS A 51 -16.54 -0.72 6.71
C LYS A 51 -17.50 -1.54 5.84
N ARG A 52 -17.17 -2.80 5.53
CA ARG A 52 -17.89 -3.64 4.53
C ARG A 52 -17.96 -2.98 3.14
N GLY A 53 -16.95 -2.19 2.80
CA GLY A 53 -16.84 -1.57 1.49
C GLY A 53 -16.12 -2.47 0.48
N SER A 54 -15.38 -1.85 -0.44
CA SER A 54 -14.67 -2.54 -1.54
C SER A 54 -13.14 -2.40 -1.39
N PRO A 55 -12.50 -3.10 -0.43
CA PRO A 55 -11.11 -2.87 -0.05
C PRO A 55 -10.11 -3.06 -1.20
N PHE A 56 -10.33 -4.07 -2.04
CA PHE A 56 -9.51 -4.30 -3.23
C PHE A 56 -9.55 -3.10 -4.18
N TRP A 57 -10.75 -2.65 -4.57
CA TRP A 57 -10.91 -1.55 -5.52
C TRP A 57 -10.40 -0.22 -4.97
N VAL A 58 -10.58 0.03 -3.67
CA VAL A 58 -10.03 1.23 -3.03
C VAL A 58 -8.51 1.22 -3.08
N VAL A 59 -7.85 0.13 -2.68
CA VAL A 59 -6.39 0.03 -2.72
C VAL A 59 -5.84 0.11 -4.13
N THR A 60 -6.44 -0.60 -5.09
CA THR A 60 -6.03 -0.54 -6.51
C THR A 60 -6.14 0.88 -7.04
N SER A 61 -7.23 1.59 -6.74
CA SER A 61 -7.42 2.97 -7.19
C SER A 61 -6.37 3.89 -6.58
N VAL A 62 -6.17 3.84 -5.25
CA VAL A 62 -5.16 4.68 -4.57
C VAL A 62 -3.75 4.40 -5.13
N HIS A 63 -3.40 3.14 -5.36
CA HIS A 63 -2.10 2.78 -5.92
C HIS A 63 -1.94 3.27 -7.36
N ALA A 64 -2.95 3.09 -8.21
CA ALA A 64 -2.94 3.58 -9.59
C ALA A 64 -2.81 5.12 -9.64
N PHE A 65 -3.56 5.85 -8.80
CA PHE A 65 -3.45 7.30 -8.70
C PHE A 65 -2.07 7.76 -8.23
N TYR A 66 -1.49 7.08 -7.23
CA TYR A 66 -0.13 7.37 -6.78
C TYR A 66 0.90 7.19 -7.90
N ASN A 67 0.80 6.10 -8.65
CA ASN A 67 1.68 5.84 -9.79
C ASN A 67 1.46 6.84 -10.93
N LEU A 68 0.22 7.27 -11.17
CA LEU A 68 -0.09 8.30 -12.16
C LEU A 68 0.59 9.63 -11.80
N ILE A 69 0.51 10.05 -10.53
CA ILE A 69 1.22 11.24 -10.05
C ILE A 69 2.73 11.08 -10.23
N ALA A 70 3.29 9.93 -9.83
CA ALA A 70 4.72 9.66 -9.99
C ALA A 70 5.17 9.70 -11.46
N MET A 71 4.36 9.17 -12.37
CA MET A 71 4.61 9.23 -13.81
C MET A 71 4.66 10.67 -14.32
N PHE A 72 3.70 11.52 -13.94
CA PHE A 72 3.72 12.94 -14.34
C PHE A 72 4.87 13.73 -13.73
N LEU A 73 5.29 13.41 -12.50
CA LEU A 73 6.47 14.02 -11.89
C LEU A 73 7.76 13.59 -12.60
N LEU A 74 7.88 12.31 -12.94
CA LEU A 74 9.03 11.79 -13.68
C LEU A 74 9.10 12.41 -15.09
N ALA A 75 7.96 12.55 -15.77
CA ALA A 75 7.89 13.15 -17.11
C ALA A 75 8.29 14.64 -17.15
N GLN A 76 8.30 15.35 -16.03
CA GLN A 76 8.80 16.72 -15.93
C GLN A 76 10.31 16.80 -15.64
N ALA A 77 10.93 15.68 -15.27
CA ALA A 77 12.34 15.59 -14.90
C ALA A 77 13.24 15.04 -16.02
N VAL A 78 12.65 14.70 -17.17
CA VAL A 78 13.29 14.19 -18.40
C VAL A 78 13.09 15.22 -19.50
#